data_AF-A0A8T3UUD4-F1
#
_entry.id   AF-A0A8T3UUD4-F1
#
_cell.length_a   1.000
_cell.length_b   1.000
_cell.length_c   1.000
_cell.angle_alpha   90.00
_cell.angle_beta   90.00
_cell.angle_gamma   90.00
#
_symmetry.space_group_name_H-M   'P 1'
#
loop_
_entity.id
_entity.type
_entity.pdbx_description
1 polymer ?
#
loop_
_entity_poly.entity_id
_entity_poly.type
_entity_poly.pdbx_seq_one_letter_code
_entity_poly.pdbx_strand_id
1 'polypeptide(L)'
;MNQKTLVFAKPDGTVRRYAGARLVKAFIDSGFSFEFFGEIKPNRNFMSGKHYVQYADKPFFRPTIEFVTSSPIVTMIVVGEDVVSRIRKMIGPTFSDQAPFDTLRGRYGLYKGVNLCHASDEESAEKEVKMWMDEVIALDKTKDYNKLASEYVKKYIDFQTIDVMRYRELIKDMLDKKIRVEDLKIEMFSLIKKESDFDEDTIQLTTENIINNILA
;
A
#
# COMPACT_ATOMS: atom_id res chain seq x y z
N MET A 1 25.27 -12.36 -0.54
CA MET A 1 24.77 -10.99 -0.27
C MET A 1 23.28 -11.09 -0.04
N ASN A 2 22.72 -10.43 0.97
CA ASN A 2 21.27 -10.46 1.16
C ASN A 2 20.59 -9.68 0.04
N GLN A 3 19.54 -10.25 -0.55
CA GLN A 3 18.73 -9.58 -1.57
C GLN A 3 17.95 -8.43 -0.93
N LYS A 4 17.56 -7.47 -1.77
CA LYS A 4 16.79 -6.28 -1.37
C LYS A 4 15.60 -6.13 -2.28
N THR A 5 14.49 -5.64 -1.74
CA THR A 5 13.32 -5.32 -2.54
C THR A 5 12.66 -4.04 -2.05
N LEU A 6 12.08 -3.29 -2.98
CA LEU A 6 11.22 -2.18 -2.65
C LEU A 6 9.83 -2.73 -2.30
N VAL A 7 9.30 -2.27 -1.18
CA VAL A 7 7.90 -2.46 -0.80
C VAL A 7 7.36 -1.11 -0.35
N PHE A 8 6.10 -0.83 -0.67
CA PHE A 8 5.39 0.23 0.02
C PHE A 8 3.93 -0.13 0.26
N ALA A 9 3.42 0.21 1.45
CA ALA A 9 1.99 0.27 1.68
C ALA A 9 1.42 1.38 0.78
N LYS A 10 0.47 1.03 -0.07
CA LYS A 10 -0.23 2.01 -0.91
C LYS A 10 -1.12 2.91 -0.02
N PRO A 11 -1.74 3.96 -0.57
CA PRO A 11 -2.60 4.84 0.21
C PRO A 11 -3.69 4.11 0.98
N ASP A 12 -4.34 3.09 0.40
CA ASP A 12 -5.32 2.24 1.10
C ASP A 12 -4.74 1.51 2.31
N GLY A 13 -3.51 1.01 2.23
CA GLY A 13 -2.81 0.42 3.38
C GLY A 13 -2.27 1.43 4.38
N THR A 14 -1.90 2.63 3.92
CA THR A 14 -1.26 3.65 4.76
C THR A 14 -2.26 4.42 5.59
N VAL A 15 -3.39 4.85 5.01
CA VAL A 15 -4.43 5.57 5.74
C VAL A 15 -5.21 4.64 6.69
N ARG A 16 -5.29 3.34 6.39
CA ARG A 16 -5.87 2.33 7.29
C ARG A 16 -4.77 1.78 8.21
N ARG A 17 -4.49 2.49 9.30
CA ARG A 17 -3.29 2.32 10.14
C ARG A 17 -3.04 0.89 10.60
N TYR A 18 -4.09 0.18 11.01
CA TYR A 18 -3.98 -1.23 11.38
C TYR A 18 -3.49 -2.10 10.20
N ALA A 19 -4.05 -1.92 9.00
CA ALA A 19 -3.67 -2.68 7.81
C ALA A 19 -2.20 -2.45 7.43
N GLY A 20 -1.75 -1.19 7.45
CA GLY A 20 -0.35 -0.82 7.27
C GLY A 20 0.55 -1.49 8.31
N ALA A 21 0.19 -1.42 9.60
CA ALA A 21 0.94 -2.05 10.69
C ALA A 21 1.08 -3.57 10.51
N ARG A 22 0.01 -4.23 10.05
CA ARG A 22 0.01 -5.67 9.79
C ARG A 22 0.94 -6.07 8.65
N LEU A 23 1.06 -5.25 7.61
CA LEU A 23 2.04 -5.45 6.53
C LEU A 23 3.46 -5.38 7.09
N VAL A 24 3.81 -4.32 7.82
CA VAL A 24 5.15 -4.16 8.41
C VAL A 24 5.47 -5.30 9.39
N LYS A 25 4.52 -5.64 10.26
CA LYS A 25 4.69 -6.69 11.26
C LYS A 25 4.97 -8.04 10.62
N ALA A 26 4.28 -8.39 9.52
CA ALA A 26 4.51 -9.65 8.84
C ALA A 26 5.95 -9.81 8.33
N PHE A 27 6.58 -8.71 7.91
CA PHE A 27 7.99 -8.72 7.49
C PHE A 27 8.95 -8.86 8.67
N ILE A 28 8.69 -8.16 9.78
CA ILE A 28 9.47 -8.30 11.03
C ILE A 28 9.38 -9.73 11.55
N ASP A 29 8.17 -10.30 11.66
CA ASP A 29 7.94 -11.66 12.15
C ASP A 29 8.61 -12.73 11.26
N SER A 30 8.87 -12.40 9.99
CA SER A 30 9.55 -13.28 9.02
C SER A 30 11.08 -13.18 9.06
N GLY A 31 11.62 -12.38 9.98
CA GLY A 31 13.06 -12.20 10.17
C GLY A 31 13.73 -11.26 9.15
N PHE A 32 12.95 -10.46 8.41
CA PHE A 32 13.52 -9.47 7.51
C PHE A 32 14.01 -8.23 8.26
N SER A 33 14.99 -7.54 7.68
CA SER A 33 15.49 -6.26 8.15
C SER A 33 15.20 -5.13 7.15
N PHE A 34 15.39 -3.90 7.58
CA PHE A 34 15.08 -2.70 6.79
C PHE A 34 16.34 -1.86 6.59
N GLU A 35 16.69 -1.59 5.33
CA GLU A 35 17.68 -0.58 4.97
C GLU A 35 17.08 0.82 4.90
N PHE A 36 15.76 0.89 4.72
CA PHE A 36 14.99 2.11 4.83
C PHE A 36 13.58 1.77 5.32
N PHE A 37 13.01 2.65 6.14
CA PHE A 37 11.63 2.62 6.57
C PHE A 37 11.15 4.04 6.85
N GLY A 38 10.03 4.45 6.25
CA GLY A 38 9.42 5.76 6.55
C GLY A 38 8.19 6.08 5.71
N GLU A 39 7.42 7.08 6.14
CA GLU A 39 6.32 7.65 5.35
C GLU A 39 6.85 8.68 4.36
N ILE A 40 6.49 8.53 3.09
CA ILE A 40 6.90 9.43 2.01
C ILE A 40 5.64 9.85 1.25
N LYS A 41 5.51 11.13 0.93
CA LYS A 41 4.54 11.60 -0.07
C LYS A 41 5.21 11.53 -1.45
N PRO A 42 4.86 10.55 -2.31
CA PRO A 42 5.58 10.36 -3.56
C PRO A 42 5.24 11.46 -4.55
N ASN A 43 6.25 11.94 -5.29
CA ASN A 43 6.05 12.92 -6.33
C ASN A 43 5.34 12.31 -7.54
N ARG A 44 4.29 12.97 -8.04
CA ARG A 44 3.50 12.47 -9.18
C ARG A 44 4.32 12.26 -10.46
N ASN A 45 5.27 13.16 -10.76
CA ASN A 45 6.13 13.04 -11.95
C ASN A 45 7.10 11.87 -11.81
N PHE A 46 7.62 11.61 -10.61
CA PHE A 46 8.43 10.42 -10.36
C PHE A 46 7.61 9.13 -10.56
N MET A 47 6.41 9.07 -9.97
CA MET A 47 5.55 7.88 -10.07
C MET A 47 5.13 7.58 -11.51
N SER A 48 4.74 8.60 -12.28
CA SER A 48 4.31 8.44 -13.68
C SER A 48 5.45 8.28 -14.67
N GLY A 49 6.52 9.06 -14.53
CA GLY A 49 7.62 9.09 -15.49
C GLY A 49 8.70 8.03 -15.26
N LYS A 50 8.76 7.41 -14.07
CA LYS A 50 9.81 6.44 -13.72
C LYS A 50 9.27 5.14 -13.18
N HIS A 51 8.53 5.16 -12.06
CA HIS A 51 8.16 3.92 -11.38
C HIS A 51 7.10 3.10 -12.15
N TYR A 52 6.02 3.75 -12.62
CA TYR A 52 4.95 3.07 -13.34
C TYR A 52 5.01 3.27 -14.87
N VAL A 53 6.07 3.87 -15.42
CA VAL A 53 6.15 4.28 -16.84
C VAL A 53 5.90 3.13 -17.82
N GLN A 54 6.30 1.91 -17.46
CA GLN A 54 6.06 0.70 -18.27
C GLN A 54 4.58 0.36 -18.49
N TYR A 55 3.69 0.98 -17.71
CA TYR A 55 2.25 0.83 -17.83
C TYR A 55 1.57 2.03 -18.47
N ALA A 56 2.31 2.99 -19.05
CA ALA A 56 1.74 4.25 -19.56
C ALA A 56 0.57 4.06 -20.54
N ASP A 57 0.59 2.99 -21.34
CA ASP A 57 -0.45 2.66 -22.32
C ASP A 57 -1.62 1.86 -21.75
N LYS A 58 -1.61 1.55 -20.45
CA LYS A 58 -2.66 0.75 -19.80
C LYS A 58 -3.80 1.64 -19.31
N PRO A 59 -5.07 1.19 -19.43
CA PRO A 59 -6.23 2.00 -19.03
C PRO A 59 -6.22 2.36 -17.53
N PHE A 60 -5.67 1.47 -16.68
CA PHE A 60 -5.55 1.70 -15.25
C PHE A 60 -4.39 2.64 -14.85
N PHE A 61 -3.52 3.06 -15.78
CA PHE A 61 -2.31 3.81 -15.48
C PHE A 61 -2.59 5.12 -14.75
N ARG A 62 -3.36 6.00 -15.40
CA ARG A 62 -3.67 7.33 -14.83
C ARG A 62 -4.40 7.21 -13.48
N PRO A 63 -5.47 6.41 -13.33
CA PRO A 63 -6.09 6.17 -12.03
C PRO A 63 -5.14 5.61 -10.98
N THR A 64 -4.15 4.79 -11.38
CA THR A 64 -3.12 4.27 -10.46
C THR A 64 -2.19 5.38 -10.00
N ILE A 65 -1.76 6.28 -10.87
CA ILE A 65 -0.93 7.44 -10.50
C ILE A 65 -1.65 8.37 -9.52
N GLU A 66 -2.91 8.72 -9.81
CA GLU A 66 -3.68 9.59 -8.92
C GLU A 66 -3.91 8.90 -7.56
N PHE A 67 -4.22 7.61 -7.57
CA PHE A 67 -4.33 6.80 -6.36
C PHE A 67 -3.06 6.77 -5.54
N VAL A 68 -1.94 6.29 -6.07
CA VAL A 68 -0.70 6.11 -5.29
C VAL A 68 -0.07 7.41 -4.80
N THR A 69 -0.51 8.56 -5.33
CA THR A 69 -0.05 9.89 -4.93
C THR A 69 -1.07 10.66 -4.09
N SER A 70 -2.24 10.08 -3.77
CA SER A 70 -3.32 10.74 -3.02
C SER A 70 -2.98 11.01 -1.55
N SER A 71 -2.15 10.18 -0.92
CA SER A 71 -1.65 10.36 0.46
C SER A 71 -0.16 10.01 0.55
N PRO A 72 0.49 10.21 1.71
CA PRO A 72 1.72 9.51 2.01
C PRO A 72 1.56 7.98 1.90
N ILE A 73 2.67 7.31 1.61
CA ILE A 73 2.82 5.85 1.56
C ILE A 73 3.88 5.41 2.59
N VAL A 74 3.72 4.24 3.21
CA VAL A 74 4.77 3.66 4.05
C VAL A 74 5.76 2.92 3.16
N THR A 75 6.93 3.50 2.95
CA THR A 75 7.98 2.98 2.07
C THR A 75 9.05 2.23 2.85
N MET A 76 9.54 1.15 2.27
CA MET A 76 10.55 0.30 2.89
C MET A 76 11.45 -0.37 1.85
N ILE A 77 12.75 -0.39 2.14
CA ILE A 77 13.73 -1.25 1.44
C ILE A 77 14.00 -2.43 2.36
N VAL A 78 13.43 -3.58 2.01
CA VAL A 78 13.44 -4.79 2.84
C VAL A 78 14.58 -5.70 2.41
N VAL A 79 15.33 -6.22 3.38
CA VAL A 79 16.53 -7.02 3.16
C VAL A 79 16.38 -8.39 3.80
N GLY A 80 16.81 -9.42 3.07
CA GLY A 80 16.78 -10.80 3.55
C GLY A 80 17.22 -11.83 2.52
N GLU A 81 17.27 -13.09 2.94
CA GLU A 81 17.42 -14.24 2.04
C GLU A 81 16.10 -14.50 1.30
N ASP A 82 16.20 -14.67 -0.02
CA ASP A 82 15.08 -14.85 -0.96
C ASP A 82 13.95 -13.82 -0.76
N VAL A 83 14.30 -12.58 -0.40
CA VAL A 83 13.34 -11.59 0.11
C VAL A 83 12.25 -11.26 -0.90
N VAL A 84 12.58 -11.20 -2.19
CA VAL A 84 11.64 -10.86 -3.27
C VAL A 84 10.57 -11.94 -3.36
N SER A 85 10.96 -13.19 -3.65
CA SER A 85 10.02 -14.32 -3.75
C SER A 85 9.22 -14.56 -2.46
N ARG A 86 9.85 -14.46 -1.28
CA ARG A 86 9.18 -14.67 0.01
C ARG A 86 8.15 -13.59 0.31
N ILE A 87 8.46 -12.31 0.04
CA ILE A 87 7.49 -11.22 0.19
C ILE A 87 6.35 -11.38 -0.82
N ARG A 88 6.64 -11.69 -2.09
CA ARG A 88 5.63 -11.91 -3.11
C ARG A 88 4.65 -13.03 -2.74
N LYS A 89 5.16 -14.13 -2.19
CA LYS A 89 4.32 -15.23 -1.66
C LYS A 89 3.46 -14.78 -0.48
N MET A 90 4.04 -14.05 0.46
CA MET A 90 3.36 -13.57 1.68
C MET A 90 2.25 -12.56 1.39
N ILE A 91 2.49 -11.61 0.48
CA ILE A 91 1.49 -10.60 0.13
C ILE A 91 0.36 -11.18 -0.72
N GLY A 92 0.64 -12.21 -1.52
CA GLY A 92 -0.36 -12.86 -2.38
C GLY A 92 -0.52 -12.21 -3.76
N PRO A 93 -1.46 -12.74 -4.59
CA PRO A 93 -1.64 -12.29 -5.97
C PRO A 93 -2.10 -10.83 -6.04
N THR A 94 -1.92 -10.20 -7.21
CA THR A 94 -2.14 -8.76 -7.40
C THR A 94 -3.57 -8.32 -7.08
N PHE A 95 -4.58 -9.10 -7.44
CA PHE A 95 -5.98 -8.73 -7.23
C PHE A 95 -6.47 -9.23 -5.87
N SER A 96 -6.80 -8.28 -4.98
CA SER A 96 -7.15 -8.56 -3.58
C SER A 96 -8.45 -9.36 -3.42
N ASP A 97 -9.40 -9.18 -4.33
CA ASP A 97 -10.67 -9.92 -4.39
C ASP A 97 -10.51 -11.39 -4.82
N GLN A 98 -9.36 -11.74 -5.39
CA GLN A 98 -8.99 -13.11 -5.78
C GLN A 98 -7.88 -13.69 -4.88
N ALA A 99 -7.35 -12.89 -3.96
CA ALA A 99 -6.25 -13.29 -3.09
C ALA A 99 -6.76 -14.13 -1.90
N PRO A 100 -6.13 -15.26 -1.58
CA PRO A 100 -6.45 -16.05 -0.39
C PRO A 100 -6.33 -15.24 0.92
N PHE A 101 -7.24 -15.45 1.89
CA PHE A 101 -7.30 -14.69 3.16
C PHE A 101 -6.13 -14.94 4.14
N ASP A 102 -5.32 -15.95 3.89
CA ASP A 102 -4.04 -16.17 4.57
C ASP A 102 -2.91 -15.28 4.02
N THR A 103 -3.10 -14.65 2.85
CA THR A 103 -2.19 -13.61 2.30
C THR A 103 -2.57 -12.22 2.78
N LEU A 104 -1.61 -11.28 2.77
CA LEU A 104 -1.86 -9.91 3.21
C LEU A 104 -2.84 -9.15 2.30
N ARG A 105 -2.76 -9.35 0.97
CA ARG A 105 -3.71 -8.73 0.03
C ARG A 105 -5.11 -9.28 0.17
N GLY A 106 -5.25 -10.59 0.39
CA GLY A 106 -6.55 -11.21 0.65
C GLY A 106 -7.18 -10.71 1.94
N ARG A 107 -6.37 -10.53 2.99
CA ARG A 107 -6.84 -10.10 4.31
C ARG A 107 -7.10 -8.60 4.45
N TYR A 108 -6.36 -7.74 3.74
CA TYR A 108 -6.43 -6.30 3.98
C TYR A 108 -6.68 -5.45 2.73
N GLY A 109 -6.47 -5.99 1.52
CA GLY A 109 -6.71 -5.27 0.27
C GLY A 109 -8.20 -5.11 -0.03
N LEU A 110 -8.58 -3.98 -0.62
CA LEU A 110 -9.97 -3.61 -0.85
C LEU A 110 -10.58 -4.36 -2.04
N TYR A 111 -10.13 -4.05 -3.26
CA TYR A 111 -10.67 -4.64 -4.49
C TYR A 111 -9.70 -4.46 -5.67
N LYS A 112 -9.51 -5.50 -6.49
CA LYS A 112 -8.60 -5.48 -7.66
C LYS A 112 -7.24 -4.86 -7.33
N GLY A 113 -6.88 -3.75 -7.98
CA GLY A 113 -5.59 -3.06 -7.85
C GLY A 113 -5.44 -2.19 -6.60
N VAL A 114 -6.52 -1.95 -5.86
CA VAL A 114 -6.51 -1.35 -4.52
C VAL A 114 -6.26 -2.48 -3.51
N ASN A 115 -4.97 -2.83 -3.42
CA ASN A 115 -4.50 -4.12 -2.96
C ASN A 115 -3.45 -4.02 -1.86
N LEU A 116 -3.59 -3.08 -0.93
CA LEU A 116 -2.71 -2.87 0.23
C LEU A 116 -1.30 -2.36 -0.08
N CYS A 117 -0.56 -3.02 -0.97
CA CYS A 117 0.86 -2.75 -1.17
C CYS A 117 1.38 -3.05 -2.57
N HIS A 118 2.43 -2.31 -2.93
CA HIS A 118 3.37 -2.67 -3.98
C HIS A 118 4.52 -3.50 -3.42
N ALA A 119 5.02 -4.45 -4.20
CA ALA A 119 6.29 -5.12 -3.96
C ALA A 119 6.91 -5.46 -5.31
N SER A 120 8.20 -5.15 -5.47
CA SER A 120 8.95 -5.48 -6.68
C SER A 120 8.85 -6.96 -7.03
N ASP A 121 8.95 -7.29 -8.31
CA ASP A 121 9.17 -8.66 -8.77
C ASP A 121 10.66 -8.93 -8.98
N GLU A 122 11.01 -10.18 -9.28
CA GLU A 122 12.40 -10.63 -9.44
C GLU A 122 13.12 -9.84 -10.56
N GLU A 123 12.40 -9.43 -11.59
CA GLU A 123 12.97 -8.69 -12.73
C GLU A 123 13.19 -7.21 -12.40
N SER A 124 12.35 -6.63 -11.53
CA SER A 124 12.36 -5.19 -11.22
C SER A 124 13.07 -4.82 -9.92
N ALA A 125 13.28 -5.75 -8.99
CA ALA A 125 13.72 -5.47 -7.61
C ALA A 125 14.98 -4.59 -7.52
N GLU A 126 16.07 -4.97 -8.18
CA GLU A 126 17.32 -4.20 -8.11
C GLU A 126 17.15 -2.79 -8.72
N LYS A 127 16.44 -2.70 -9.85
CA LYS A 127 16.19 -1.44 -10.56
C LYS A 127 15.31 -0.50 -9.72
N GLU A 128 14.25 -1.02 -9.12
CA GLU A 128 13.34 -0.24 -8.28
C GLU A 128 14.02 0.24 -7.00
N VAL A 129 14.77 -0.64 -6.31
CA VAL A 129 15.53 -0.26 -5.11
C VAL A 129 16.50 0.87 -5.44
N LYS A 130 17.32 0.71 -6.50
CA LYS A 130 18.27 1.75 -6.92
C LYS A 130 17.58 3.07 -7.25
N MET A 131 16.55 3.02 -8.08
CA MET A 131 15.80 4.21 -8.52
C MET A 131 15.19 4.98 -7.34
N TRP A 132 14.61 4.28 -6.36
CA TRP A 132 14.04 4.94 -5.18
C TRP A 132 15.09 5.49 -4.24
N MET A 133 16.21 4.79 -4.07
CA MET A 133 17.34 5.24 -3.25
C MET A 133 18.02 6.48 -3.83
N ASP A 134 18.10 6.59 -5.15
CA ASP A 134 18.74 7.71 -5.82
C ASP A 134 17.85 8.96 -5.87
N GLU A 135 16.52 8.81 -5.96
CA GLU A 135 15.64 9.93 -6.32
C GLU A 135 14.54 10.27 -5.31
N VAL A 136 14.22 9.38 -4.38
CA VAL A 136 13.09 9.56 -3.46
C VAL A 136 13.52 9.46 -2.00
N ILE A 137 14.37 8.48 -1.68
CA ILE A 137 14.76 8.17 -0.31
C ILE A 137 15.97 9.03 0.07
N ALA A 138 15.76 9.94 1.02
CA ALA A 138 16.83 10.61 1.73
C ALA A 138 17.30 9.74 2.91
N LEU A 139 18.35 8.95 2.71
CA LEU A 139 18.91 8.12 3.78
C LEU A 139 19.53 8.98 4.90
N ASP A 140 19.16 8.67 6.14
CA ASP A 140 19.80 9.18 7.34
C ASP A 140 20.53 8.03 8.03
N LYS A 141 21.86 8.02 7.91
CA LYS A 141 22.72 6.97 8.46
C LYS A 141 22.72 6.91 10.00
N THR A 142 22.14 7.91 10.67
CA THR A 142 22.00 7.91 12.13
C THR A 142 20.76 7.15 12.60
N LYS A 143 19.84 6.81 11.69
CA LYS A 143 18.58 6.11 12.02
C LYS A 143 18.79 4.61 12.05
N ASP A 144 18.10 3.97 12.99
CA ASP A 144 17.86 2.53 12.97
C ASP A 144 16.48 2.27 12.37
N TYR A 145 16.44 1.89 11.09
CA TYR A 145 15.18 1.65 10.38
C TYR A 145 14.43 0.40 10.88
N ASN A 146 15.11 -0.58 11.49
CA ASN A 146 14.44 -1.72 12.11
C ASN A 146 13.69 -1.28 13.37
N LYS A 147 14.30 -0.40 14.16
CA LYS A 147 13.65 0.23 15.31
C LYS A 147 12.45 1.08 14.88
N LEU A 148 12.60 1.91 13.83
CA LEU A 148 11.49 2.73 13.32
C LEU A 148 10.33 1.87 12.82
N ALA A 149 10.60 0.79 12.09
CA ALA A 149 9.58 -0.17 11.66
C ALA A 149 8.86 -0.81 12.85
N SER A 150 9.61 -1.19 13.89
CA SER A 150 9.06 -1.76 15.12
C SER A 150 8.21 -0.75 15.91
N GLU A 151 8.63 0.51 15.96
CA GLU A 151 7.87 1.61 16.58
C GLU A 151 6.58 1.91 15.82
N TYR A 152 6.61 1.89 14.48
CA TYR A 152 5.42 2.01 13.65
C TYR A 152 4.41 0.90 13.95
N VAL A 153 4.87 -0.36 14.03
CA VAL A 153 4.00 -1.49 14.40
C VAL A 153 3.41 -1.27 15.79
N LYS A 154 4.24 -0.96 16.80
CA LYS A 154 3.75 -0.71 18.18
C LYS A 154 2.71 0.40 18.24
N LYS A 155 2.87 1.46 17.44
CA LYS A 155 1.95 2.60 17.40
C LYS A 155 0.58 2.22 16.83
N TYR A 156 0.55 1.35 15.82
CA TYR A 156 -0.63 1.17 14.97
C TYR A 156 -1.24 -0.24 14.99
N ILE A 157 -0.61 -1.23 15.63
CA ILE A 157 -1.11 -2.61 15.67
C ILE A 157 -2.41 -2.75 16.48
N ASP A 158 -2.69 -1.82 17.39
CA ASP A 158 -3.92 -1.79 18.19
C ASP A 158 -4.88 -0.67 17.71
N PHE A 159 -4.62 -0.07 16.55
CA PHE A 159 -5.52 0.93 15.98
C PHE A 159 -6.88 0.30 15.63
N GLN A 160 -7.96 1.07 15.73
CA GLN A 160 -9.30 0.61 15.37
C GLN A 160 -9.28 0.05 13.94
N THR A 161 -9.93 -1.09 13.75
CA THR A 161 -10.02 -1.75 12.44
C THR A 161 -11.46 -2.08 12.07
N ILE A 162 -11.73 -2.06 10.78
CA ILE A 162 -12.95 -2.48 10.13
C ILE A 162 -12.61 -3.71 9.28
N ASP A 163 -13.45 -4.75 9.39
CA ASP A 163 -13.31 -5.94 8.56
C ASP A 163 -13.30 -5.55 7.07
N VAL A 164 -12.29 -6.02 6.33
CA VAL A 164 -12.13 -5.75 4.90
C VAL A 164 -13.37 -6.16 4.09
N MET A 165 -14.14 -7.14 4.56
CA MET A 165 -15.37 -7.59 3.93
C MET A 165 -16.41 -6.48 3.85
N ARG A 166 -16.49 -5.60 4.85
CA ARG A 166 -17.42 -4.46 4.82
C ARG A 166 -17.14 -3.54 3.64
N TYR A 167 -15.87 -3.29 3.33
CA TYR A 167 -15.49 -2.50 2.16
C TYR A 167 -15.84 -3.21 0.85
N ARG A 168 -15.56 -4.52 0.77
CA ARG A 168 -15.85 -5.33 -0.42
C ARG A 168 -17.34 -5.42 -0.71
N GLU A 169 -18.17 -5.53 0.32
CA GLU A 169 -19.63 -5.52 0.20
C GLU A 169 -20.13 -4.19 -0.35
N LEU A 170 -19.66 -3.05 0.20
CA LEU A 170 -20.01 -1.73 -0.33
C LEU A 170 -19.61 -1.55 -1.79
N ILE A 171 -18.38 -1.97 -2.14
CA ILE A 171 -17.90 -1.91 -3.53
C ILE A 171 -18.76 -2.80 -4.42
N LYS A 172 -19.09 -4.02 -3.98
CA LYS A 172 -19.95 -4.94 -4.71
C LYS A 172 -21.36 -4.37 -4.91
N ASP A 173 -21.96 -3.82 -3.86
CA ASP A 173 -23.29 -3.22 -3.94
C ASP A 173 -23.32 -2.03 -4.91
N MET A 174 -22.23 -1.25 -4.99
CA MET A 174 -22.09 -0.20 -5.99
C MET A 174 -21.97 -0.79 -7.41
N LEU A 175 -21.13 -1.82 -7.62
CA LEU A 175 -20.97 -2.47 -8.91
C LEU A 175 -22.28 -3.14 -9.39
N ASP A 176 -23.04 -3.70 -8.46
CA ASP A 176 -24.39 -4.27 -8.67
C ASP A 176 -25.48 -3.18 -8.81
N LYS A 177 -25.11 -1.89 -8.79
CA LYS A 177 -25.99 -0.72 -8.89
C LYS A 177 -27.08 -0.63 -7.80
N LYS A 178 -26.84 -1.21 -6.63
CA LYS A 178 -27.73 -1.12 -5.47
C LYS A 178 -27.56 0.19 -4.68
N ILE A 179 -26.38 0.79 -4.75
CA ILE A 179 -26.07 2.10 -4.18
C ILE A 179 -25.41 2.99 -5.23
N ARG A 180 -25.52 4.31 -5.08
CA ARG A 180 -24.85 5.26 -5.98
C ARG A 180 -23.39 5.42 -5.58
N VAL A 181 -22.59 5.93 -6.50
CA VAL A 181 -21.17 6.23 -6.24
C VAL A 181 -21.02 7.28 -5.13
N GLU A 182 -21.95 8.24 -5.05
CA GLU A 182 -21.98 9.26 -3.99
C GLU A 182 -22.21 8.64 -2.61
N ASP A 183 -23.08 7.64 -2.52
CA ASP A 183 -23.36 6.93 -1.27
C ASP A 183 -22.14 6.08 -0.87
N LEU A 184 -21.48 5.43 -1.84
CA LEU A 184 -20.22 4.71 -1.61
C LEU A 184 -19.12 5.64 -1.07
N LYS A 185 -18.98 6.85 -1.62
CA LYS A 185 -17.99 7.83 -1.16
C LYS A 185 -18.19 8.19 0.31
N ILE A 186 -19.44 8.47 0.71
CA ILE A 186 -19.79 8.82 2.10
C ILE A 186 -19.47 7.67 3.04
N GLU A 187 -19.91 6.45 2.70
CA GLU A 187 -19.69 5.27 3.53
C GLU A 187 -18.19 4.92 3.63
N MET A 188 -17.46 4.88 2.52
CA MET A 188 -16.02 4.59 2.53
C MET A 188 -15.23 5.64 3.32
N PHE A 189 -15.56 6.93 3.18
CA PHE A 189 -14.95 8.01 3.96
C PHE A 189 -15.17 7.78 5.46
N SER A 190 -16.42 7.50 5.87
CA SER A 190 -16.79 7.24 7.26
C SER A 190 -16.05 6.04 7.85
N LEU A 191 -15.85 4.98 7.07
CA LEU A 191 -15.09 3.80 7.51
C LEU A 191 -13.59 4.11 7.62
N ILE A 192 -12.98 4.71 6.59
CA ILE A 192 -11.55 5.03 6.59
C ILE A 192 -11.22 6.03 7.72
N LYS A 193 -12.09 7.00 7.99
CA LYS A 193 -11.93 7.95 9.10
C LYS A 193 -11.80 7.27 10.46
N LYS A 194 -12.42 6.10 10.65
CA LYS A 194 -12.30 5.31 11.90
C LYS A 194 -10.98 4.54 12.00
N GLU A 195 -10.34 4.23 10.87
CA GLU A 195 -9.08 3.47 10.80
C GLU A 195 -7.85 4.37 10.59
N SER A 196 -8.01 5.70 10.61
CA SER A 196 -7.00 6.69 10.23
C SER A 196 -6.74 7.73 11.31
N ASP A 197 -5.50 8.20 11.39
CA ASP A 197 -5.09 9.39 12.16
C ASP A 197 -4.73 10.59 11.25
N PHE A 198 -4.97 10.48 9.93
CA PHE A 198 -4.79 11.57 8.97
C PHE A 198 -5.91 12.63 9.10
N ASP A 199 -5.65 13.82 8.59
CA ASP A 199 -6.66 14.88 8.46
C ASP A 199 -7.78 14.48 7.48
N GLU A 200 -8.93 15.13 7.63
CA GLU A 200 -10.13 14.80 6.84
C GLU A 200 -9.94 15.05 5.34
N ASP A 201 -9.15 16.06 4.94
CA ASP A 201 -8.88 16.35 3.53
C ASP A 201 -8.07 15.23 2.88
N THR A 202 -7.04 14.72 3.57
CA THR A 202 -6.25 13.58 3.12
C THR A 202 -7.11 12.32 3.01
N ILE A 203 -8.00 12.07 3.98
CA ILE A 203 -8.91 10.92 3.97
C ILE A 203 -9.91 11.04 2.80
N GLN A 204 -10.50 12.21 2.60
CA GLN A 204 -11.45 12.49 1.52
C GLN A 204 -10.80 12.27 0.15
N LEU A 205 -9.64 12.91 -0.10
CA LEU A 205 -8.92 12.79 -1.36
C LEU A 205 -8.51 11.33 -1.65
N THR A 206 -8.06 10.60 -0.63
CA THR A 206 -7.67 9.19 -0.79
C THR A 206 -8.88 8.30 -1.06
N THR A 207 -9.99 8.54 -0.38
CA THR A 207 -11.24 7.80 -0.59
C THR A 207 -11.72 7.96 -2.04
N GLU A 208 -11.73 9.19 -2.55
CA GLU A 208 -12.14 9.46 -3.93
C GLU A 208 -11.23 8.77 -4.94
N ASN A 209 -9.91 8.81 -4.74
CA ASN A 209 -8.96 8.17 -5.64
C ASN A 209 -8.99 6.64 -5.57
N ILE A 210 -9.29 6.04 -4.40
CA ILE A 210 -9.57 4.61 -4.28
C ILE A 210 -10.77 4.24 -5.16
N ILE A 211 -11.87 4.97 -5.05
CA ILE A 211 -13.11 4.69 -5.80
C ILE A 211 -12.87 4.88 -7.31
N ASN A 212 -12.18 5.95 -7.70
CA ASN A 212 -11.83 6.20 -9.11
C ASN A 212 -10.93 5.08 -9.67
N ASN A 213 -10.01 4.53 -8.87
CA ASN A 213 -9.16 3.41 -9.27
C ASN A 213 -9.96 2.12 -9.45
N ILE A 214 -10.95 1.87 -8.58
CA ILE A 214 -11.85 0.71 -8.66
C ILE A 214 -12.73 0.75 -9.91
N LEU A 215 -13.16 1.94 -10.32
CA LEU A 215 -14.07 2.16 -11.45
C LEU A 215 -13.37 2.14 -12.83
N ALA A 216 -12.03 2.19 -12.86
CA ALA A 216 -11.23 2.17 -14.08
C ALA A 216 -10.99 0.75 -14.62
#